data_AF-A0A5K7XCF1-F1
#
_entry.id   AF-A0A5K7XCF1-F1
#
_cell.length_a   1.000
_cell.length_b   1.000
_cell.length_c   1.000
_cell.angle_alpha   90.00
_cell.angle_beta   90.00
_cell.angle_gamma   90.00
#
_symmetry.space_group_name_H-M   'P 1'
#
loop_
_entity.id
_entity.type
_entity.pdbx_description
1 polymer ?
#
loop_
_entity_poly.entity_id
_entity_poly.type
_entity_poly.pdbx_seq_one_letter_code
_entity_poly.pdbx_strand_id
1 'polypeptide(L)'
;MLQPANRLVLLSAGVFTLSFFLPAFTITSGRTHESEDIPGYKALFIALTPFANNEAKHAGAIPPFICAFANVAWLLAVFLYFTAGPSRALAMLFLAIPLASIYIFGGMRFGYYVWIGSMVMLAAACVLKLQAAHLKDDR
;
A
#
# COMPACT_ATOMS: atom_id res chain seq x y z
N MET A 1 2.04 -3.70 -27.94
CA MET A 1 1.82 -2.57 -27.01
C MET A 1 1.18 -3.10 -25.73
N LEU A 2 1.70 -2.79 -24.53
CA LEU A 2 1.01 -3.18 -23.27
C LEU A 2 -0.33 -2.44 -23.17
N GLN A 3 -1.37 -3.17 -22.74
CA GLN A 3 -2.68 -2.58 -22.39
C GLN A 3 -2.52 -1.50 -21.31
N PRO A 4 -3.27 -0.39 -21.38
CA PRO A 4 -3.18 0.71 -20.40
C PRO A 4 -3.29 0.25 -18.94
N ALA A 5 -4.20 -0.69 -18.66
CA ALA A 5 -4.39 -1.26 -17.33
C ALA A 5 -3.11 -1.95 -16.80
N ASN A 6 -2.42 -2.73 -17.64
CA ASN A 6 -1.18 -3.40 -17.22
C ASN A 6 -0.04 -2.41 -16.94
N ARG A 7 0.02 -1.29 -17.68
CA ARG A 7 1.00 -0.22 -17.39
C ARG A 7 0.73 0.39 -16.02
N LEU A 8 -0.53 0.58 -15.68
CA LEU A 8 -0.92 1.16 -14.40
C LEU A 8 -0.62 0.21 -13.22
N VAL A 9 -0.72 -1.11 -13.42
CA VAL A 9 -0.24 -2.10 -12.43
C VAL A 9 1.27 -2.01 -12.21
N LEU A 10 2.06 -1.91 -13.29
CA LEU A 10 3.52 -1.76 -13.19
C LEU A 10 3.90 -0.45 -12.49
N LEU A 11 3.20 0.64 -12.82
CA LEU A 11 3.38 1.93 -12.15
C LEU A 11 3.00 1.84 -10.68
N SER A 12 1.87 1.19 -10.34
CA SER A 12 1.47 0.95 -8.96
C SER A 12 2.56 0.20 -8.18
N ALA A 13 3.13 -0.86 -8.76
CA ALA A 13 4.22 -1.61 -8.12
C ALA A 13 5.49 -0.78 -7.93
N GLY A 14 5.83 0.07 -8.91
CA GLY A 14 6.94 1.03 -8.79
C GLY A 14 6.71 2.05 -7.68
N VAL A 15 5.51 2.64 -7.62
CA VAL A 15 5.11 3.61 -6.60
C VAL A 15 5.10 2.98 -5.20
N PHE A 16 4.58 1.76 -5.07
CA PHE A 16 4.62 0.99 -3.83
C PHE A 16 6.06 0.73 -3.37
N THR A 17 6.96 0.37 -4.30
CA THR A 17 8.37 0.13 -3.95
C THR A 17 9.04 1.42 -3.50
N LEU A 18 8.84 2.52 -4.25
CA LEU A 18 9.41 3.83 -3.95
C LEU A 18 8.90 4.41 -2.63
N SER A 19 7.67 4.10 -2.21
CA SER A 19 7.13 4.61 -0.95
C SER A 19 7.96 4.20 0.27
N PHE A 20 8.62 3.03 0.21
CA PHE A 20 9.54 2.56 1.26
C PHE A 20 10.95 3.15 1.17
N PHE A 21 11.24 4.02 0.20
CA PHE A 21 12.49 4.80 0.19
C PHE A 21 12.25 6.26 0.58
N LEU A 22 10.98 6.64 0.77
CA LEU A 22 10.58 7.95 1.20
C LEU A 22 10.35 7.97 2.72
N PRO A 23 10.43 9.14 3.37
CA PRO A 23 10.01 9.29 4.76
C PRO A 23 8.54 8.90 4.86
N ALA A 24 8.26 7.70 5.38
CA ALA A 24 6.91 7.14 5.47
C ALA A 24 6.45 6.99 6.91
N PHE A 25 7.36 6.71 7.84
CA PHE A 25 7.08 6.43 9.24
C PHE A 25 8.18 7.00 10.15
N THR A 26 7.80 7.58 11.30
CA THR A 26 8.70 8.10 12.34
C THR A 26 8.52 7.30 13.62
N ILE A 27 9.60 6.99 14.34
CA ILE A 27 9.50 6.52 15.73
C ILE A 27 9.69 7.72 16.65
N THR A 28 8.71 7.94 17.51
CA THR A 28 8.85 8.86 18.64
C THR A 28 9.36 8.05 19.82
N SER A 29 10.59 8.28 20.28
CA SER A 29 11.09 7.58 21.47
C SER A 29 10.56 8.26 22.73
N GLY A 30 10.12 7.47 23.71
CA GLY A 30 9.56 7.99 24.96
C GLY A 30 10.64 8.40 25.95
N ARG A 31 10.98 9.71 25.98
CA ARG A 31 11.34 10.56 27.14
C ARG A 31 11.97 11.88 26.69
N THR A 32 12.56 11.90 25.51
CA THR A 32 12.98 13.07 24.76
C THR A 32 12.10 13.12 23.52
N HIS A 33 11.46 14.25 23.22
CA HIS A 33 10.61 14.42 22.02
C HIS A 33 11.45 14.42 20.72
N GLU A 34 12.33 13.44 20.53
CA GLU A 34 13.11 13.24 19.33
C GLU A 34 12.36 12.23 18.45
N SER A 35 11.80 12.74 17.35
CA SER A 35 11.26 11.92 16.27
C SER A 35 12.41 11.51 15.36
N GLU A 36 12.77 10.23 15.37
CA GLU A 36 13.78 9.71 14.46
C GLU A 36 13.11 9.14 13.21
N ASP A 37 13.67 9.49 12.04
CA ASP A 37 13.21 8.98 10.77
C ASP A 37 13.67 7.54 10.61
N ILE A 38 12.72 6.62 10.43
CA ILE A 38 13.08 5.24 10.18
C ILE A 38 13.59 5.13 8.74
N PRO A 39 14.79 4.55 8.51
CA PRO A 39 15.23 4.17 7.18
C PRO A 39 14.17 3.28 6.53
N GLY A 40 13.71 3.61 5.34
CA GLY A 40 12.48 3.00 4.83
C GLY A 40 12.58 1.49 4.51
N TYR A 41 13.79 0.91 4.36
CA TYR A 41 13.97 -0.56 4.35
C TYR A 41 13.60 -1.18 5.71
N LYS A 42 13.91 -0.52 6.84
CA LYS A 42 13.46 -0.96 8.17
C LYS A 42 11.95 -0.82 8.28
N ALA A 43 11.33 0.20 7.68
CA ALA A 43 9.87 0.30 7.62
C ALA A 43 9.22 -0.84 6.83
N LEU A 44 9.84 -1.27 5.72
CA LEU A 44 9.41 -2.46 4.98
C LEU A 44 9.54 -3.73 5.84
N PHE A 45 10.68 -3.94 6.52
CA PHE A 45 10.86 -5.07 7.43
C PHE A 45 9.87 -5.04 8.61
N ILE A 46 9.66 -3.89 9.25
CA ILE A 46 8.67 -3.69 10.32
C ILE A 46 7.27 -4.05 9.82
N ALA A 47 6.91 -3.60 8.62
CA ALA A 47 5.62 -3.92 8.02
C ALA A 47 5.50 -5.40 7.63
N LEU A 48 6.60 -6.12 7.36
CA LEU A 48 6.57 -7.55 7.05
C LEU A 48 6.67 -8.43 8.31
N THR A 49 7.23 -7.93 9.40
CA THR A 49 7.39 -8.66 10.68
C THR A 49 6.80 -7.88 11.86
N PRO A 50 5.48 -7.61 11.85
CA PRO A 50 4.84 -6.73 12.84
C PRO A 50 4.88 -7.26 14.27
N PHE A 51 4.98 -8.57 14.45
CA PHE A 51 5.03 -9.22 15.77
C PHE A 51 6.43 -9.28 16.39
N ALA A 52 7.47 -9.00 15.60
CA ALA A 52 8.86 -9.13 16.03
C ALA A 52 9.47 -7.83 16.56
N ASN A 53 8.78 -6.68 16.40
CA ASN A 53 9.42 -5.38 16.62
C ASN A 53 8.77 -4.58 17.76
N ASN A 54 9.37 -4.68 18.95
CA ASN A 54 8.98 -3.92 20.14
C ASN A 54 9.22 -2.39 19.99
N GLU A 55 10.04 -1.96 19.03
CA GLU A 55 10.34 -0.54 18.79
C GLU A 55 9.14 0.24 18.23
N ALA A 56 8.20 -0.45 17.59
CA ALA A 56 7.03 0.18 16.98
C ALA A 56 5.86 0.42 17.96
N LYS A 57 5.98 -0.01 19.23
CA LYS A 57 4.97 0.25 20.28
C LYS A 57 4.94 1.70 20.76
N HIS A 58 5.99 2.48 20.52
CA HIS A 58 6.14 3.84 21.06
C HIS A 58 6.06 4.95 20.02
N ALA A 59 6.07 4.59 18.74
CA ALA A 59 5.84 5.54 17.68
C ALA A 59 4.38 6.00 17.72
N GLY A 60 4.10 7.30 17.60
CA GLY A 60 2.78 7.80 17.17
C GLY A 60 2.43 7.38 15.73
N ALA A 61 2.94 6.24 15.28
CA ALA A 61 2.86 5.66 13.95
C ALA A 61 1.82 4.55 13.90
N ILE A 62 1.44 4.19 12.68
CA ILE A 62 0.50 3.11 12.39
C ILE A 62 0.98 1.83 13.07
N PRO A 63 0.09 1.13 13.80
CA PRO A 63 0.43 -0.17 14.35
C PRO A 63 1.01 -1.09 13.26
N PRO A 64 2.19 -1.70 13.46
CA PRO A 64 2.86 -2.49 12.44
C PRO A 64 1.98 -3.54 11.78
N PHE A 65 1.08 -4.14 12.55
CA PHE A 65 0.16 -5.16 12.04
C PHE A 65 -0.79 -4.60 10.98
N ILE A 66 -1.24 -3.34 11.08
CA ILE A 66 -2.10 -2.71 10.08
C ILE A 66 -1.34 -2.52 8.77
N CYS A 67 -0.10 -2.03 8.84
CA CYS A 67 0.79 -1.94 7.68
C CYS A 67 1.04 -3.32 7.04
N ALA A 68 1.24 -4.35 7.85
CA ALA A 68 1.42 -5.72 7.39
C ALA A 68 0.20 -6.25 6.62
N PHE A 69 -0.99 -6.12 7.20
CA PHE A 69 -2.22 -6.56 6.55
C PHE A 69 -2.51 -5.79 5.27
N ALA A 70 -2.29 -4.47 5.26
CA ALA A 70 -2.48 -3.66 4.05
C ALA A 70 -1.49 -4.05 2.94
N ASN A 71 -0.22 -4.31 3.27
CA ASN A 71 0.78 -4.78 2.31
C ASN A 71 0.46 -6.17 1.75
N VAL A 72 0.08 -7.12 2.62
CA VAL A 72 -0.33 -8.47 2.20
C VAL A 72 -1.56 -8.41 1.30
N ALA A 73 -2.56 -7.60 1.67
CA ALA A 73 -3.77 -7.40 0.86
C ALA A 73 -3.44 -6.79 -0.51
N TRP A 74 -2.52 -5.82 -0.57
CA TRP A 74 -2.06 -5.25 -1.83
C TRP A 74 -1.30 -6.26 -2.70
N LEU A 75 -0.35 -7.01 -2.12
CA LEU A 75 0.38 -8.08 -2.83
C LEU A 75 -0.57 -9.14 -3.38
N LEU A 76 -1.55 -9.56 -2.57
CA LEU A 76 -2.57 -10.50 -3.00
C LEU A 76 -3.45 -9.92 -4.11
N ALA A 77 -3.78 -8.63 -4.07
CA ALA A 77 -4.49 -7.95 -5.15
C ALA A 77 -3.69 -7.97 -6.47
N VAL A 78 -2.38 -7.71 -6.43
CA VAL A 78 -1.51 -7.82 -7.60
C VAL A 78 -1.53 -9.24 -8.14
N PHE A 79 -1.37 -10.25 -7.28
CA PHE A 79 -1.43 -11.66 -7.69
C PHE A 79 -2.77 -12.02 -8.35
N LEU A 80 -3.89 -11.66 -7.71
CA LEU A 80 -5.23 -11.94 -8.21
C LEU A 80 -5.52 -11.23 -9.53
N TYR A 81 -4.97 -10.03 -9.75
CA TYR A 81 -5.14 -9.28 -10.99
C TYR A 81 -4.66 -10.08 -12.22
N PHE A 82 -3.56 -10.82 -12.06
CA PHE A 82 -2.96 -11.62 -13.12
C PHE A 82 -3.53 -13.04 -13.21
N THR A 83 -3.92 -13.65 -12.09
CA THR A 83 -4.32 -15.06 -12.05
C THR A 83 -5.83 -15.29 -12.08
N ALA A 84 -6.60 -14.43 -11.42
CA ALA A 84 -8.01 -14.67 -11.12
C ALA A 84 -8.95 -13.56 -11.62
N GLY A 85 -8.39 -12.47 -12.13
CA GLY A 85 -9.10 -11.37 -12.77
C GLY A 85 -9.25 -10.10 -11.91
N PRO A 86 -9.57 -8.97 -12.56
CA PRO A 86 -9.59 -7.65 -11.92
C PRO A 86 -10.67 -7.48 -10.85
N SER A 87 -11.80 -8.20 -10.91
CA SER A 87 -12.86 -8.10 -9.88
C SER A 87 -12.38 -8.58 -8.52
N ARG A 88 -11.66 -9.71 -8.48
CA ARG A 88 -11.13 -10.29 -7.23
C ARG A 88 -10.00 -9.44 -6.66
N ALA A 89 -9.15 -8.90 -7.53
CA ALA A 89 -8.13 -7.93 -7.14
C ALA A 89 -8.75 -6.66 -6.52
N LEU A 90 -9.81 -6.13 -7.13
CA LEU A 90 -10.52 -4.97 -6.63
C LEU A 90 -11.15 -5.22 -5.26
N ALA A 91 -11.73 -6.41 -5.03
CA ALA A 91 -12.26 -6.80 -3.73
C ALA A 91 -11.18 -6.80 -2.63
N MET A 92 -9.96 -7.24 -2.93
CA MET A 92 -8.85 -7.17 -1.97
C MET A 92 -8.39 -5.72 -1.72
N LEU A 93 -8.47 -4.84 -2.72
CA LEU A 93 -8.15 -3.43 -2.56
C LEU A 93 -9.16 -2.67 -1.70
N PHE A 94 -10.42 -3.11 -1.68
CA PHE A 94 -11.42 -2.62 -0.73
C PHE A 94 -11.10 -2.98 0.73
N LEU A 95 -10.19 -3.92 0.97
CA LEU A 95 -9.64 -4.18 2.32
C LEU A 95 -8.35 -3.39 2.55
N ALA A 96 -7.44 -3.37 1.57
CA ALA A 96 -6.14 -2.72 1.68
C ALA A 96 -6.26 -1.19 1.88
N ILE A 97 -7.10 -0.51 1.09
CA ILE A 97 -7.19 0.95 1.09
C ILE A 97 -7.75 1.48 2.42
N PRO A 98 -8.87 0.94 2.99
CA PRO A 98 -9.35 1.40 4.28
C PRO A 98 -8.32 1.17 5.39
N LEU A 99 -7.70 -0.02 5.46
CA LEU A 99 -6.63 -0.31 6.43
C LEU A 99 -5.49 0.69 6.33
N ALA A 100 -5.06 0.99 5.11
CA ALA A 100 -4.02 1.97 4.83
C ALA A 100 -4.46 3.42 5.07
N SER A 101 -5.76 3.71 5.22
CA SER A 101 -6.29 5.08 5.31
C SER A 101 -6.67 5.53 6.72
N ILE A 102 -6.68 4.62 7.70
CA ILE A 102 -7.12 4.88 9.10
C ILE A 102 -6.41 6.10 9.71
N TYR A 103 -5.18 6.41 9.28
CA TYR A 103 -4.32 7.43 9.88
C TYR A 103 -4.01 8.62 8.95
N ILE A 104 -4.81 8.87 7.90
CA ILE A 104 -4.60 9.98 6.94
C ILE A 104 -4.46 11.36 7.60
N PHE A 105 -5.08 11.56 8.77
CA PHE A 105 -5.09 12.83 9.50
C PHE A 105 -4.06 12.90 10.65
N GLY A 106 -3.17 11.91 10.77
CA GLY A 106 -2.25 11.76 11.91
C GLY A 106 -0.90 12.47 11.82
N GLY A 107 -0.73 13.47 10.93
CA GLY A 107 0.59 14.09 10.70
C GLY A 107 1.58 13.18 9.97
N MET A 108 1.06 12.24 9.17
CA MET A 108 1.85 11.26 8.41
C MET A 108 2.70 11.93 7.32
N ARG A 109 3.79 11.30 6.93
CA ARG A 109 4.76 11.86 5.98
C ARG A 109 4.46 11.49 4.53
N PHE A 110 5.12 12.19 3.60
CA PHE A 110 4.91 12.03 2.15
C PHE A 110 4.93 10.57 1.67
N GLY A 111 5.85 9.73 2.17
CA GLY A 111 5.95 8.32 1.79
C GLY A 111 4.68 7.51 2.10
N TYR A 112 3.93 7.86 3.15
CA TYR A 112 2.67 7.21 3.48
C TYR A 112 1.57 7.51 2.44
N TYR A 113 1.49 8.75 1.96
CA TYR A 113 0.54 9.11 0.91
C TYR A 113 0.90 8.46 -0.44
N VAL A 114 2.19 8.33 -0.73
CA VAL A 114 2.68 7.59 -1.92
C VAL A 114 2.33 6.11 -1.81
N TRP A 115 2.44 5.52 -0.61
CA TRP A 115 2.05 4.14 -0.34
C TRP A 115 0.55 3.90 -0.60
N ILE A 116 -0.35 4.73 -0.04
CA ILE A 116 -1.79 4.65 -0.34
C ILE A 116 -2.06 4.87 -1.84
N GLY A 117 -1.37 5.85 -2.44
CA GLY A 117 -1.50 6.17 -3.85
C GLY A 117 -1.24 4.96 -4.76
N SER A 118 -0.26 4.12 -4.41
CA SER A 118 -0.01 2.88 -5.14
C SER A 118 -1.22 1.93 -5.14
N MET A 119 -1.94 1.83 -4.03
CA MET A 119 -3.12 0.97 -3.90
C MET A 119 -4.29 1.51 -4.74
N VAL A 120 -4.50 2.83 -4.71
CA VAL A 120 -5.51 3.51 -5.53
C VAL A 120 -5.21 3.34 -7.02
N MET A 121 -3.95 3.43 -7.43
CA MET A 121 -3.54 3.17 -8.82
C MET A 121 -3.85 1.74 -9.26
N LEU A 122 -3.64 0.74 -8.39
CA LEU A 122 -4.01 -0.65 -8.70
C LEU A 122 -5.52 -0.80 -8.83
N ALA A 123 -6.30 -0.10 -8.01
CA ALA A 123 -7.76 -0.13 -8.08
C ALA A 123 -8.25 0.47 -9.41
N ALA A 124 -7.67 1.61 -9.82
CA ALA A 124 -7.93 2.21 -11.12
C ALA A 124 -7.58 1.24 -12.28
N ALA A 125 -6.49 0.47 -12.15
CA ALA A 125 -6.10 -0.51 -13.15
C ALA A 125 -7.12 -1.64 -13.28
N CYS A 126 -7.71 -2.06 -12.15
CA CYS A 126 -8.79 -3.04 -12.12
C CYS A 126 -10.04 -2.49 -12.80
N VAL A 127 -10.47 -1.27 -12.47
CA VAL A 127 -11.64 -0.61 -13.07
C VAL A 127 -11.48 -0.47 -14.58
N LEU A 128 -10.33 0.01 -15.06
CA LEU A 128 -10.06 0.14 -16.49
C LEU A 128 -10.17 -1.20 -17.24
N LYS A 129 -9.66 -2.28 -16.62
CA LYS A 129 -9.71 -3.62 -17.23
C LYS A 129 -11.15 -4.17 -17.25
N LEU A 130 -11.95 -3.88 -16.23
CA LEU A 130 -13.37 -4.25 -16.17
C LEU A 130 -14.21 -3.51 -17.20
N GLN A 131 -14.01 -2.19 -17.33
CA GLN A 131 -14.70 -1.39 -18.35
C GLN A 131 -14.37 -1.86 -19.77
N ALA A 132 -13.09 -2.19 -20.02
CA ALA A 132 -12.67 -2.72 -21.32
C ALA A 132 -13.23 -4.11 -21.63
N ALA A 133 -13.56 -4.92 -20.61
CA ALA A 133 -14.23 -6.21 -20.80
C ALA A 133 -15.71 -6.00 -21.13
N HIS A 134 -16.41 -5.14 -20.38
CA HIS A 134 -17.82 -4.85 -20.62
C HIS A 134 -18.09 -4.30 -22.02
N LEU A 135 -17.27 -3.36 -22.51
CA LEU A 135 -17.37 -2.80 -23.86
C LEU A 135 -17.14 -3.82 -24.99
N LYS A 136 -16.57 -5.00 -24.70
CA LYS A 136 -16.41 -6.08 -25.67
C LYS A 136 -17.62 -7.02 -25.71
N ASP A 137 -18.32 -7.17 -24.60
CA ASP A 137 -19.51 -8.03 -24.51
C ASP A 137 -20.73 -7.37 -25.17
N ASP A 138 -20.75 -6.04 -25.31
CA ASP A 138 -21.81 -5.26 -25.96
C ASP A 138 -21.67 -5.14 -27.49
N ARG A 139 -20.66 -5.77 -28.10
CA ARG A 139 -20.38 -5.73 -29.56
C ARG A 139 -20.57 -7.09 -30.20
#